data_AF-A0A2S7ZNB8-F1
#
_entry.id   AF-A0A2S7ZNB8-F1
#
_cell.length_a   1.000
_cell.length_b   1.000
_cell.length_c   1.000
_cell.angle_alpha   90.00
_cell.angle_beta   90.00
_cell.angle_gamma   90.00
#
_symmetry.space_group_name_H-M   'P 1'
#
loop_
_entity.id
_entity.type
_entity.pdbx_description
1 polymer ?
#
loop_
_entity_poly.entity_id
_entity_poly.type
_entity_poly.pdbx_seq_one_letter_code
_entity_poly.pdbx_strand_id
1 'polypeptide(L)'
;MSNLKDFNWTGFWKDTDYAFESYIGREVTDADIKNAEAELGYTLPAAYIELLKNHNGGVVKKNCFINDDDDCVYITGIYGIDRDKKYSLLGEMGNEFWISKVKYPPIGIVVADTISGGHDMIFLDYRECGPTGEPKVVRVDQECDYSMTPLADNFGDFIKNLYFNIEDITDAEFQELSDVEKVKLLNEQEGIDFKRAMELLTNIGIDNLSPILLSALGRMYNNNGRAAEAIDLFNRIDEEHRDWSWYYRCGYAHGMLGYGKSYESEHVQKALQLIETGIKMTKEAHLDKQLGWCCEVVKYHLFKIKPKQYKEDYPVIFETIKNLFDNKNSKKTTEDNHIEDANEYEEDNYPTYDVVHWVFNKQTYRREEFSKEYNENVKKYVDDDEADDDDRLEEPEILVTYEAWIESEDQLFDNERVTDEELLEEDKEDGMWQVEIMAHLVADNGRYFTREELLFKLHNLMANKELGDHVFFEGIEYEGHECEGYGLIDNEDGIPVFYIVCGS
;
A
#
# COMPACT_ATOMS: atom_id res chain seq x y z
N MET A 1 -2.53 -27.00 -25.22
CA MET A 1 -1.06 -26.89 -25.25
C MET A 1 -0.71 -25.70 -26.12
N SER A 2 -0.24 -24.63 -25.48
CA SER A 2 0.33 -23.49 -26.19
C SER A 2 1.64 -23.93 -26.85
N ASN A 3 1.88 -23.48 -28.09
CA ASN A 3 3.15 -23.69 -28.78
C ASN A 3 3.72 -22.34 -29.24
N LEU A 4 5.00 -22.33 -29.61
CA LEU A 4 5.80 -21.19 -30.03
C LEU A 4 6.19 -21.24 -31.52
N LYS A 5 5.55 -22.09 -32.34
CA LYS A 5 5.88 -22.22 -33.77
C LYS A 5 5.74 -20.92 -34.55
N ASP A 6 4.71 -20.14 -34.23
CA ASP A 6 4.41 -18.85 -34.86
C ASP A 6 4.83 -17.66 -33.98
N PHE A 7 5.64 -17.90 -32.93
CA PHE A 7 6.11 -16.85 -32.05
C PHE A 7 7.14 -15.97 -32.77
N ASN A 8 7.00 -14.64 -32.63
CA ASN A 8 7.96 -13.71 -33.20
C ASN A 8 9.18 -13.57 -32.29
N TRP A 9 10.26 -14.27 -32.65
CA TRP A 9 11.54 -14.23 -31.94
C TRP A 9 12.36 -12.94 -32.16
N THR A 10 11.93 -12.08 -33.09
CA THR A 10 12.67 -10.84 -33.41
C THR A 10 12.70 -9.93 -32.19
N GLY A 11 13.91 -9.65 -31.69
CA GLY A 11 14.11 -8.82 -30.50
C GLY A 11 13.74 -9.48 -29.18
N PHE A 12 13.47 -10.79 -29.15
CA PHE A 12 13.20 -11.51 -27.89
C PHE A 12 14.48 -11.70 -27.06
N TRP A 13 15.57 -12.14 -27.70
CA TRP A 13 16.85 -12.40 -27.05
C TRP A 13 17.71 -11.13 -26.90
N LYS A 14 18.45 -11.04 -25.80
CA LYS A 14 19.42 -9.98 -25.46
C LYS A 14 20.83 -10.58 -25.53
N ASP A 15 21.29 -10.83 -26.75
CA ASP A 15 22.57 -11.50 -27.04
C ASP A 15 23.77 -10.57 -26.79
N THR A 16 24.16 -10.49 -25.53
CA THR A 16 25.36 -9.79 -25.05
C THR A 16 26.53 -10.75 -24.91
N ASP A 17 27.76 -10.24 -24.79
CA ASP A 17 28.95 -11.06 -24.52
C ASP A 17 28.76 -11.94 -23.28
N TYR A 18 28.12 -11.40 -22.23
CA TYR A 18 27.75 -12.15 -21.03
C TYR A 18 26.79 -13.31 -21.32
N ALA A 19 25.76 -13.08 -22.14
CA ALA A 19 24.81 -14.12 -22.53
C ALA A 19 25.53 -15.24 -23.33
N PHE A 20 26.40 -14.88 -24.28
CA PHE A 20 27.20 -15.84 -25.04
C PHE A 20 28.12 -16.69 -24.16
N GLU A 21 28.75 -16.08 -23.17
CA GLU A 21 29.62 -16.78 -22.24
C GLU A 21 28.82 -17.74 -21.35
N SER A 22 27.71 -17.25 -20.77
CA SER A 22 27.10 -17.89 -19.60
C SER A 22 25.83 -18.69 -19.87
N TYR A 23 25.05 -18.37 -20.91
CA TYR A 23 23.73 -18.97 -21.19
C TYR A 23 23.65 -19.66 -22.56
N ILE A 24 24.13 -19.00 -23.62
CA ILE A 24 23.84 -19.42 -25.00
C ILE A 24 24.67 -20.62 -25.39
N GLY A 25 24.02 -21.78 -25.49
CA GLY A 25 24.62 -23.03 -25.92
C GLY A 25 24.76 -23.18 -27.43
N ARG A 26 25.43 -24.25 -27.87
CA ARG A 26 25.46 -24.63 -29.29
C ARG A 26 24.08 -25.03 -29.81
N GLU A 27 23.92 -25.10 -31.14
CA GLU A 27 22.71 -25.67 -31.76
C GLU A 27 22.38 -27.07 -31.20
N VAL A 28 21.10 -27.27 -30.92
CA VAL A 28 20.58 -28.52 -30.34
C VAL A 28 20.16 -29.51 -31.42
N THR A 29 20.42 -30.79 -31.17
CA THR A 29 19.87 -31.89 -31.97
C THR A 29 18.79 -32.63 -31.18
N ASP A 30 17.94 -33.40 -31.89
CA ASP A 30 16.94 -34.26 -31.23
C ASP A 30 17.60 -35.31 -30.30
N ALA A 31 18.86 -35.67 -30.54
CA ALA A 31 19.62 -36.56 -29.67
C ALA A 31 20.05 -35.85 -28.38
N ASP A 32 20.46 -34.58 -28.47
CA ASP A 32 20.80 -33.77 -27.29
C ASP A 32 19.58 -33.61 -26.37
N ILE A 33 18.40 -33.32 -26.95
CA ILE A 33 17.14 -33.19 -26.20
C ILE A 33 16.80 -34.49 -25.47
N LYS A 34 16.83 -35.63 -26.17
CA LYS A 34 16.54 -36.94 -25.55
C LYS A 34 17.50 -37.30 -24.42
N ASN A 35 18.78 -36.94 -24.57
CA ASN A 35 19.77 -37.17 -23.52
C ASN A 35 19.49 -36.27 -22.31
N ALA A 36 19.15 -35.01 -22.52
CA ALA A 36 18.79 -34.08 -21.46
C ALA A 36 17.53 -34.55 -20.69
N GLU A 37 16.48 -34.97 -21.40
CA GLU A 37 15.26 -35.54 -20.80
C GLU A 37 15.56 -36.80 -19.97
N ALA A 38 16.43 -37.69 -20.48
CA ALA A 38 16.83 -38.91 -19.78
C ALA A 38 17.62 -38.62 -18.48
N GLU A 39 18.45 -37.58 -18.48
CA GLU A 39 19.23 -37.17 -17.31
C GLU A 39 18.39 -36.43 -16.27
N LEU A 40 17.49 -35.54 -16.73
CA LEU A 40 16.58 -34.80 -15.87
C LEU A 40 15.48 -35.71 -15.30
N GLY A 41 15.09 -36.77 -16.02
CA GLY A 41 13.99 -37.66 -15.65
C GLY A 41 12.61 -37.12 -16.03
N TYR A 42 12.55 -36.09 -16.87
CA TYR A 42 11.34 -35.38 -17.28
C TYR A 42 11.31 -35.18 -18.79
N THR A 43 10.14 -35.28 -19.41
CA THR A 43 9.90 -34.87 -20.80
C THR A 43 9.75 -33.36 -20.86
N LEU A 44 10.53 -32.68 -21.71
CA LEU A 44 10.45 -31.23 -21.87
C LEU A 44 9.17 -30.84 -22.61
N PRO A 45 8.51 -29.73 -22.25
CA PRO A 45 7.33 -29.24 -22.96
C PRO A 45 7.62 -28.98 -24.43
N ALA A 46 6.63 -29.16 -25.30
CA ALA A 46 6.80 -28.93 -26.74
C ALA A 46 7.27 -27.49 -27.04
N ALA A 47 6.71 -26.50 -26.33
CA ALA A 47 7.13 -25.10 -26.42
C ALA A 47 8.60 -24.89 -25.99
N TYR A 48 9.08 -25.63 -24.99
CA TYR A 48 10.47 -25.55 -24.55
C TYR A 48 11.43 -26.10 -25.61
N ILE A 49 11.06 -27.20 -26.26
CA ILE A 49 11.84 -27.76 -27.37
C ILE A 49 11.87 -26.80 -28.56
N GLU A 50 10.77 -26.11 -28.86
CA GLU A 50 10.71 -25.08 -29.90
C GLU A 50 11.62 -23.89 -29.57
N LEU A 51 11.65 -23.45 -28.31
CA LEU A 51 12.60 -22.46 -27.82
C LEU A 51 14.05 -22.94 -28.01
N LEU A 52 14.40 -24.15 -27.54
CA LEU A 52 15.77 -24.68 -27.66
C LEU A 52 16.24 -24.77 -29.13
N LYS A 53 15.33 -25.13 -30.04
CA LYS A 53 15.62 -25.19 -31.49
C LYS A 53 15.78 -23.82 -32.14
N ASN A 54 15.16 -22.78 -31.58
CA ASN A 54 15.40 -21.40 -32.00
C ASN A 54 16.71 -20.87 -31.40
N HIS A 55 16.92 -21.09 -30.10
CA HIS A 55 18.01 -20.55 -29.32
C HIS A 55 18.23 -21.39 -28.05
N ASN A 56 19.43 -21.95 -27.87
CA ASN A 56 19.72 -22.88 -26.78
C ASN A 56 20.05 -22.17 -25.46
N GLY A 57 19.04 -21.49 -24.90
CA GLY A 57 19.17 -20.65 -23.70
C GLY A 57 19.69 -19.24 -24.01
N GLY A 58 19.48 -18.29 -23.11
CA GLY A 58 19.89 -16.90 -23.30
C GLY A 58 19.26 -15.93 -22.32
N VAL A 59 19.75 -14.69 -22.31
CA VAL A 59 19.14 -13.56 -21.61
C VAL A 59 18.03 -12.99 -22.50
N VAL A 60 16.91 -12.58 -21.91
CA VAL A 60 15.75 -12.04 -22.64
C VAL A 60 15.66 -10.53 -22.54
N LYS A 61 15.11 -9.87 -23.56
CA LYS A 61 14.76 -8.44 -23.50
C LYS A 61 13.46 -8.19 -22.76
N LYS A 62 12.44 -9.01 -23.06
CA LYS A 62 11.17 -9.04 -22.35
C LYS A 62 11.35 -9.94 -21.14
N ASN A 63 11.69 -9.33 -20.01
CA ASN A 63 12.15 -10.01 -18.82
C ASN A 63 11.16 -9.95 -17.65
N CYS A 64 10.04 -9.26 -17.80
CA CYS A 64 9.00 -9.15 -16.77
C CYS A 64 7.83 -10.04 -17.13
N PHE A 65 7.55 -11.08 -16.36
CA PHE A 65 6.30 -11.82 -16.47
C PHE A 65 5.21 -11.09 -15.69
N ILE A 66 4.03 -10.97 -16.30
CA ILE A 66 2.86 -10.32 -15.72
C ILE A 66 1.62 -11.19 -16.04
N ASN A 67 0.92 -11.68 -15.02
CA ASN A 67 -0.36 -12.37 -15.16
C ASN A 67 -1.54 -11.45 -14.81
N ASP A 68 -2.76 -11.98 -14.91
CA ASP A 68 -3.98 -11.23 -14.59
C ASP A 68 -4.29 -11.18 -13.07
N ASP A 69 -3.45 -11.83 -12.25
CA ASP A 69 -3.56 -11.90 -10.79
C ASP A 69 -2.57 -10.95 -10.09
N ASP A 70 -2.06 -9.94 -10.82
CA ASP A 70 -1.08 -8.94 -10.37
C ASP A 70 0.27 -9.52 -9.89
N ASP A 71 0.58 -10.80 -10.18
CA ASP A 71 1.91 -11.35 -9.93
C ASP A 71 2.91 -10.83 -10.96
N CYS A 72 3.96 -10.20 -10.45
CA CYS A 72 5.08 -9.71 -11.23
C CYS A 72 6.34 -10.54 -10.90
N VAL A 73 7.03 -11.05 -11.91
CA VAL A 73 8.36 -11.65 -11.70
C VAL A 73 9.32 -11.30 -12.81
N TYR A 74 10.52 -10.88 -12.42
CA TYR A 74 11.56 -10.48 -13.34
C TYR A 74 12.60 -11.59 -13.51
N ILE A 75 12.67 -12.16 -14.71
CA ILE A 75 13.67 -13.16 -15.08
C ILE A 75 14.94 -12.50 -15.63
N THR A 76 16.08 -13.16 -15.49
CA THR A 76 17.31 -12.74 -16.17
C THR A 76 17.48 -13.50 -17.47
N GLY A 77 17.52 -14.83 -17.41
CA GLY A 77 17.69 -15.68 -18.58
C GLY A 77 16.93 -16.98 -18.50
N ILE A 78 16.71 -17.57 -19.67
CA ILE A 78 16.08 -18.88 -19.83
C ILE A 78 17.19 -19.89 -20.10
N TYR A 79 17.14 -21.02 -19.40
CA TYR A 79 18.19 -22.03 -19.44
C TYR A 79 18.15 -22.88 -20.72
N GLY A 80 19.30 -23.03 -21.36
CA GLY A 80 19.52 -24.00 -22.43
C GLY A 80 19.78 -25.41 -21.88
N ILE A 81 20.19 -26.34 -22.73
CA ILE A 81 20.60 -27.72 -22.36
C ILE A 81 22.09 -27.99 -22.53
N ASP A 82 22.88 -26.98 -22.89
CA ASP A 82 24.33 -27.13 -23.07
C ASP A 82 25.08 -27.16 -21.73
N ARG A 83 25.65 -28.32 -21.39
CA ARG A 83 26.40 -28.54 -20.14
C ARG A 83 27.61 -27.61 -19.98
N ASP A 84 28.17 -27.13 -21.09
CA ASP A 84 29.35 -26.25 -21.05
C ASP A 84 28.97 -24.81 -20.66
N LYS A 85 27.66 -24.50 -20.52
CA LYS A 85 27.15 -23.21 -20.08
C LYS A 85 26.84 -23.24 -18.59
N LYS A 86 27.21 -22.16 -17.89
CA LYS A 86 27.00 -22.01 -16.45
C LYS A 86 25.50 -22.06 -16.11
N TYR A 87 24.70 -21.30 -16.85
CA TYR A 87 23.25 -21.17 -16.68
C TYR A 87 22.52 -21.99 -17.76
N SER A 88 22.52 -23.31 -17.56
CA SER A 88 21.82 -24.30 -18.37
C SER A 88 21.21 -25.34 -17.46
N LEU A 89 20.15 -26.01 -17.90
CA LEU A 89 19.52 -27.13 -17.20
C LEU A 89 20.54 -28.18 -16.72
N LEU A 90 21.59 -28.43 -17.51
CA LEU A 90 22.65 -29.41 -17.23
C LEU A 90 23.98 -28.75 -16.79
N GLY A 91 24.00 -27.42 -16.67
CA GLY A 91 25.18 -26.62 -16.37
C GLY A 91 25.58 -26.62 -14.89
N GLU A 92 26.61 -25.84 -14.57
CA GLU A 92 27.12 -25.68 -13.19
C GLU A 92 26.03 -25.17 -12.23
N MET A 93 25.22 -24.20 -12.65
CA MET A 93 24.08 -23.67 -11.92
C MET A 93 22.75 -24.20 -12.50
N GLY A 94 22.74 -25.47 -12.90
CA GLY A 94 21.59 -26.16 -13.46
C GLY A 94 20.71 -26.87 -12.42
N ASN A 95 19.83 -27.76 -12.90
CA ASN A 95 18.78 -28.37 -12.07
C ASN A 95 19.35 -29.16 -10.87
N GLU A 96 20.46 -29.89 -11.07
CA GLU A 96 21.11 -30.65 -10.00
C GLU A 96 21.62 -29.73 -8.87
N PHE A 97 22.17 -28.57 -9.22
CA PHE A 97 22.69 -27.61 -8.26
C PHE A 97 21.58 -27.05 -7.36
N TRP A 98 20.52 -26.52 -7.96
CA TRP A 98 19.43 -25.89 -7.20
C TRP A 98 18.69 -26.87 -6.29
N ILE A 99 18.42 -28.09 -6.77
CA ILE A 99 17.75 -29.13 -5.98
C ILE A 99 18.69 -29.72 -4.92
N SER A 100 19.88 -30.15 -5.31
CA SER A 100 20.74 -30.94 -4.41
C SER A 100 21.59 -30.09 -3.47
N LYS A 101 22.05 -28.91 -3.91
CA LYS A 101 22.91 -28.02 -3.13
C LYS A 101 22.10 -26.94 -2.42
N VAL A 102 21.25 -26.22 -3.14
CA VAL A 102 20.46 -25.09 -2.60
C VAL A 102 19.14 -25.56 -1.95
N LYS A 103 18.79 -26.84 -2.10
CA LYS A 103 17.64 -27.48 -1.43
C LYS A 103 16.27 -26.97 -1.87
N TYR A 104 16.19 -26.40 -3.07
CA TYR A 104 14.89 -26.17 -3.71
C TYR A 104 14.10 -27.48 -3.84
N PRO A 105 12.76 -27.43 -3.73
CA PRO A 105 11.92 -28.62 -3.73
C PRO A 105 11.99 -29.35 -5.08
N PRO A 106 12.08 -30.69 -5.09
CA PRO A 106 12.25 -31.50 -6.30
C PRO A 106 10.92 -31.69 -7.04
N ILE A 107 10.28 -30.60 -7.46
CA ILE A 107 8.96 -30.60 -8.12
C ILE A 107 9.05 -30.79 -9.64
N GLY A 108 10.25 -30.62 -10.21
CA GLY A 108 10.46 -30.64 -11.65
C GLY A 108 11.80 -30.03 -12.05
N ILE A 109 11.75 -29.06 -12.97
CA ILE A 109 12.93 -28.50 -13.64
C ILE A 109 13.01 -26.99 -13.40
N VAL A 110 14.17 -26.51 -12.94
CA VAL A 110 14.51 -25.07 -12.93
C VAL A 110 14.81 -24.59 -14.34
N VAL A 111 14.05 -23.63 -14.85
CA VAL A 111 14.13 -23.20 -16.27
C VAL A 111 14.57 -21.75 -16.49
N ALA A 112 14.48 -20.90 -15.47
CA ALA A 112 14.99 -19.53 -15.54
C ALA A 112 15.43 -19.05 -14.15
N ASP A 113 16.50 -18.26 -14.13
CA ASP A 113 16.90 -17.46 -12.99
C ASP A 113 16.19 -16.11 -13.01
N THR A 114 15.96 -15.56 -11.82
CA THR A 114 15.37 -14.22 -11.64
C THR A 114 16.45 -13.18 -11.40
N ILE A 115 16.03 -11.91 -11.32
CA ILE A 115 16.94 -10.82 -10.94
C ILE A 115 17.40 -10.90 -9.48
N SER A 116 16.76 -11.73 -8.64
CA SER A 116 17.14 -11.88 -7.23
C SER A 116 18.49 -12.58 -7.05
N GLY A 117 18.99 -13.28 -8.07
CA GLY A 117 20.23 -14.05 -7.97
C GLY A 117 20.07 -15.37 -7.22
N GLY A 118 18.85 -15.90 -7.16
CA GLY A 118 18.55 -17.24 -6.64
C GLY A 118 17.82 -17.28 -5.31
N HIS A 119 17.26 -16.15 -4.86
CA HIS A 119 16.30 -16.13 -3.73
C HIS A 119 14.93 -16.64 -4.18
N ASP A 120 14.62 -16.48 -5.47
CA ASP A 120 13.48 -17.09 -6.14
C ASP A 120 13.90 -17.60 -7.52
N MET A 121 13.21 -18.63 -7.99
CA MET A 121 13.56 -19.32 -9.24
C MET A 121 12.29 -19.78 -9.98
N ILE A 122 12.37 -19.88 -11.31
CA ILE A 122 11.25 -20.32 -12.14
C ILE A 122 11.36 -21.82 -12.42
N PHE A 123 10.28 -22.55 -12.13
CA PHE A 123 10.20 -23.99 -12.30
C PHE A 123 9.12 -24.40 -13.29
N LEU A 124 9.36 -25.50 -13.99
CA LEU A 124 8.32 -26.36 -14.52
C LEU A 124 7.90 -27.34 -13.41
N ASP A 125 6.64 -27.24 -12.97
CA ASP A 125 6.07 -28.09 -11.93
C ASP A 125 5.35 -29.31 -12.53
N TYR A 126 5.92 -30.49 -12.27
CA TYR A 126 5.42 -31.77 -12.77
C TYR A 126 4.64 -32.58 -11.73
N ARG A 127 4.41 -32.05 -10.52
CA ARG A 127 3.75 -32.80 -9.43
C ARG A 127 2.35 -33.32 -9.83
N GLU A 128 1.60 -32.50 -10.56
CA GLU A 128 0.22 -32.81 -10.94
C GLU A 128 0.14 -33.67 -12.22
N CYS A 129 0.95 -33.34 -13.24
CA CYS A 129 0.89 -33.99 -14.56
C CYS A 129 1.82 -35.21 -14.70
N GLY A 130 2.73 -35.42 -13.76
CA GLY A 130 3.73 -36.48 -13.78
C GLY A 130 4.86 -36.20 -14.80
N PRO A 131 5.96 -36.98 -14.78
CA PRO A 131 7.21 -36.63 -15.47
C PRO A 131 7.13 -36.57 -17.01
N THR A 132 6.03 -37.01 -17.60
CA THR A 132 5.81 -37.01 -19.06
C THR A 132 4.64 -36.10 -19.48
N GLY A 133 4.03 -35.39 -18.54
CA GLY A 133 2.89 -34.51 -18.78
C GLY A 133 3.29 -33.10 -19.22
N GLU A 134 2.29 -32.24 -19.43
CA GLU A 134 2.50 -30.80 -19.64
C GLU A 134 2.55 -30.11 -18.28
N PRO A 135 3.70 -29.58 -17.83
CA PRO A 135 3.84 -28.92 -16.53
C PRO A 135 3.32 -27.49 -16.55
N LYS A 136 2.88 -27.03 -15.38
CA LYS A 136 2.64 -25.59 -15.11
C LYS A 136 3.98 -24.89 -14.86
N VAL A 137 3.99 -23.57 -15.01
CA VAL A 137 5.14 -22.72 -14.64
C VAL A 137 4.85 -22.08 -13.29
N VAL A 138 5.80 -22.16 -12.36
CA VAL A 138 5.67 -21.58 -11.01
C VAL A 138 6.92 -20.79 -10.64
N ARG A 139 6.76 -19.71 -9.88
CA ARG A 139 7.84 -19.10 -9.09
C ARG A 139 7.95 -19.86 -7.78
N VAL A 140 9.17 -20.20 -7.37
CA VAL A 140 9.44 -20.76 -6.04
C VAL A 140 10.32 -19.79 -5.28
N ASP A 141 9.84 -19.29 -4.15
CA ASP A 141 10.51 -18.28 -3.31
C ASP A 141 11.14 -18.94 -2.08
N GLN A 142 12.47 -18.98 -2.04
CA GLN A 142 13.23 -19.58 -0.94
C GLN A 142 13.08 -18.81 0.37
N GLU A 143 12.90 -17.49 0.33
CA GLU A 143 12.80 -16.65 1.54
C GLU A 143 11.44 -16.82 2.21
N CYS A 144 10.43 -17.19 1.44
CA CYS A 144 9.08 -17.47 1.91
C CYS A 144 8.79 -18.97 2.03
N ASP A 145 9.69 -19.73 2.69
CA ASP A 145 9.60 -21.18 2.93
C ASP A 145 9.29 -22.02 1.67
N TYR A 146 9.90 -21.65 0.54
CA TYR A 146 9.66 -22.26 -0.76
C TYR A 146 8.19 -22.19 -1.21
N SER A 147 7.50 -21.11 -0.86
CA SER A 147 6.16 -20.83 -1.37
C SER A 147 6.15 -20.83 -2.90
N MET A 148 5.03 -21.29 -3.47
CA MET A 148 4.90 -21.52 -4.90
C MET A 148 3.76 -20.68 -5.45
N THR A 149 4.11 -19.73 -6.31
CA THR A 149 3.16 -18.89 -7.02
C THR A 149 2.95 -19.44 -8.43
N PRO A 150 1.73 -19.88 -8.80
CA PRO A 150 1.43 -20.26 -10.18
C PRO A 150 1.55 -19.08 -11.13
N LEU A 151 2.35 -19.22 -12.19
CA LEU A 151 2.55 -18.16 -13.19
C LEU A 151 1.76 -18.44 -14.46
N ALA A 152 1.86 -19.65 -15.01
CA ALA A 152 1.17 -20.02 -16.24
C ALA A 152 0.82 -21.50 -16.28
N ASP A 153 -0.25 -21.84 -17.00
CA ASP A 153 -0.69 -23.22 -17.18
C ASP A 153 0.29 -24.07 -18.01
N ASN A 154 1.16 -23.44 -18.79
CA ASN A 154 2.21 -24.09 -19.55
C ASN A 154 3.32 -23.10 -19.95
N PHE A 155 4.47 -23.64 -20.36
CA PHE A 155 5.65 -22.85 -20.72
C PHE A 155 5.42 -21.91 -21.91
N GLY A 156 4.61 -22.31 -22.89
CA GLY A 156 4.35 -21.46 -24.06
C GLY A 156 3.59 -20.19 -23.69
N ASP A 157 2.64 -20.27 -22.76
CA ASP A 157 1.90 -19.11 -22.25
C ASP A 157 2.78 -18.24 -21.35
N PHE A 158 3.69 -18.83 -20.56
CA PHE A 158 4.69 -18.07 -19.81
C PHE A 158 5.53 -17.18 -20.73
N ILE A 159 6.10 -17.74 -21.81
CA ILE A 159 6.94 -17.00 -22.76
C ILE A 159 6.17 -15.89 -23.49
N LYS A 160 4.88 -16.11 -23.81
CA LYS A 160 4.05 -15.13 -24.52
C LYS A 160 3.65 -13.93 -23.66
N ASN A 161 3.60 -14.11 -22.34
CA ASN A 161 3.23 -13.07 -21.39
C ASN A 161 4.44 -12.40 -20.73
N LEU A 162 5.64 -12.57 -21.30
CA LEU A 162 6.79 -11.75 -20.95
C LEU A 162 6.66 -10.35 -21.60
N TYR A 163 6.85 -9.32 -20.79
CA TYR A 163 6.88 -7.91 -21.10
C TYR A 163 8.27 -7.33 -20.85
N PHE A 164 8.53 -6.14 -21.37
CA PHE A 164 9.75 -5.39 -21.03
C PHE A 164 9.71 -4.97 -19.56
N ASN A 165 10.84 -4.88 -18.88
CA ASN A 165 10.95 -4.04 -17.69
C ASN A 165 10.95 -2.57 -18.14
N ILE A 166 10.19 -1.71 -17.45
CA ILE A 166 10.09 -0.29 -17.76
C ILE A 166 11.44 0.46 -17.70
N GLU A 167 12.37 0.00 -16.87
CA GLU A 167 13.70 0.58 -16.73
C GLU A 167 14.60 0.24 -17.91
N ASP A 168 14.38 -0.93 -18.54
CA ASP A 168 15.20 -1.44 -19.64
C ASP A 168 14.66 -1.08 -21.04
N ILE A 169 13.37 -0.74 -21.15
CA ILE A 169 12.75 -0.45 -22.45
C ILE A 169 13.23 0.88 -23.04
N THR A 170 13.59 0.86 -24.31
CA THR A 170 13.92 2.09 -25.06
C THR A 170 12.66 2.83 -25.49
N ASP A 171 12.78 4.14 -25.74
CA ASP A 171 11.67 4.95 -26.25
C ASP A 171 11.11 4.42 -27.59
N ALA A 172 11.97 3.90 -28.46
CA ALA A 172 11.57 3.30 -29.72
C ALA A 172 10.77 2.01 -29.51
N GLU A 173 11.25 1.11 -28.64
CA GLU A 173 10.54 -0.13 -28.32
C GLU A 173 9.19 0.15 -27.64
N PHE A 174 9.14 1.13 -26.73
CA PHE A 174 7.88 1.53 -26.10
C PHE A 174 6.89 2.10 -27.11
N GLN A 175 7.34 2.92 -28.08
CA GLN A 175 6.47 3.47 -29.13
C GLN A 175 5.88 2.39 -30.05
N GLU A 176 6.61 1.30 -30.29
CA GLU A 176 6.16 0.18 -31.13
C GLU A 176 5.08 -0.68 -30.47
N LEU A 177 4.95 -0.65 -29.13
CA LEU A 177 3.89 -1.36 -28.41
C LEU A 177 2.50 -0.84 -28.82
N SER A 178 1.49 -1.70 -28.83
CA SER A 178 0.10 -1.24 -28.87
C SER A 178 -0.26 -0.49 -27.58
N ASP A 179 -1.28 0.36 -27.61
CA ASP A 179 -1.66 1.11 -26.41
C ASP A 179 -2.14 0.20 -25.27
N VAL A 180 -2.72 -0.97 -25.60
CA VAL A 180 -3.09 -1.98 -24.60
C VAL A 180 -1.84 -2.56 -23.93
N GLU A 181 -0.80 -2.90 -24.70
CA GLU A 181 0.47 -3.39 -24.15
C GLU A 181 1.18 -2.31 -23.32
N LYS A 182 1.14 -1.04 -23.75
CA LYS A 182 1.64 0.08 -22.95
C LYS A 182 0.89 0.18 -21.63
N VAL A 183 -0.44 0.15 -21.63
CA VAL A 183 -1.22 0.26 -20.39
C VAL A 183 -0.94 -0.91 -19.43
N LYS A 184 -0.86 -2.15 -19.94
CA LYS A 184 -0.48 -3.32 -19.14
C LYS A 184 0.89 -3.13 -18.49
N LEU A 185 1.90 -2.74 -19.28
CA LEU A 185 3.24 -2.41 -18.80
C LEU A 185 3.24 -1.34 -17.69
N LEU A 186 2.40 -0.31 -17.83
CA LEU A 186 2.34 0.86 -16.94
C LEU A 186 1.53 0.63 -15.66
N ASN A 187 0.78 -0.48 -15.57
CA ASN A 187 -0.17 -0.72 -14.48
C ASN A 187 0.18 -1.93 -13.63
N GLU A 188 0.74 -2.97 -14.24
CA GLU A 188 0.85 -4.31 -13.64
C GLU A 188 2.31 -4.66 -13.28
N GLN A 189 3.24 -3.71 -13.37
CA GLN A 189 4.60 -3.90 -12.86
C GLN A 189 4.70 -3.51 -11.39
N GLU A 190 5.14 -4.46 -10.57
CA GLU A 190 5.45 -4.22 -9.17
C GLU A 190 6.57 -3.18 -9.04
N GLY A 191 6.38 -2.20 -8.16
CA GLY A 191 7.39 -1.17 -7.88
C GLY A 191 7.72 -0.26 -9.06
N ILE A 192 6.80 -0.10 -10.02
CA ILE A 192 7.02 0.65 -11.26
C ILE A 192 7.68 2.03 -11.03
N ASP A 193 8.76 2.32 -11.76
CA ASP A 193 9.36 3.66 -11.78
C ASP A 193 8.42 4.64 -12.53
N PHE A 194 7.59 5.34 -11.76
CA PHE A 194 6.68 6.36 -12.30
C PHE A 194 7.39 7.46 -13.06
N LYS A 195 8.61 7.83 -12.68
CA LYS A 195 9.36 8.87 -13.37
C LYS A 195 9.74 8.41 -14.77
N ARG A 196 10.26 7.19 -14.90
CA ARG A 196 10.57 6.60 -16.21
C ARG A 196 9.30 6.40 -17.05
N ALA A 197 8.22 5.93 -16.44
CA ALA A 197 6.92 5.77 -17.10
C ALA A 197 6.37 7.09 -17.68
N MET A 198 6.41 8.15 -16.88
CA MET A 198 6.01 9.50 -17.30
C MET A 198 6.91 10.04 -18.41
N GLU A 199 8.23 9.81 -18.34
CA GLU A 199 9.17 10.18 -19.41
C GLU A 199 8.80 9.50 -20.74
N LEU A 200 8.59 8.19 -20.73
CA LEU A 200 8.21 7.42 -21.93
C LEU A 200 6.91 7.94 -22.58
N LEU A 201 5.88 8.22 -21.76
CA LEU A 201 4.62 8.78 -22.24
C LEU A 201 4.77 10.21 -22.77
N THR A 202 5.53 11.05 -22.07
CA THR A 202 5.73 12.45 -22.51
C THR A 202 6.58 12.56 -23.77
N ASN A 203 7.50 11.62 -24.01
CA ASN A 203 8.31 11.54 -25.23
C ASN A 203 7.50 11.18 -26.49
N ILE A 204 6.31 10.55 -26.35
CA ILE A 204 5.35 10.38 -27.45
C ILE A 204 4.74 11.74 -27.86
N GLY A 205 4.69 12.68 -26.93
CA GLY A 205 4.00 13.96 -27.04
C GLY A 205 2.54 13.85 -26.59
N ILE A 206 2.13 14.70 -25.64
CA ILE A 206 0.81 14.64 -24.99
C ILE A 206 -0.34 14.68 -26.01
N ASP A 207 -0.21 15.47 -27.09
CA ASP A 207 -1.25 15.59 -28.12
C ASP A 207 -1.39 14.32 -29.00
N ASN A 208 -0.44 13.39 -28.92
CA ASN A 208 -0.46 12.11 -29.64
C ASN A 208 -0.91 10.94 -28.76
N LEU A 209 -1.14 11.16 -27.46
CA LEU A 209 -1.59 10.11 -26.56
C LEU A 209 -3.08 9.80 -26.77
N SER A 210 -3.41 8.51 -26.83
CA SER A 210 -4.81 8.06 -26.83
C SER A 210 -5.49 8.30 -25.48
N PRO A 211 -6.84 8.26 -25.40
CA PRO A 211 -7.56 8.45 -24.15
C PRO A 211 -7.09 7.56 -22.99
N ILE A 212 -6.78 6.29 -23.27
CA ILE A 212 -6.30 5.35 -22.24
C ILE A 212 -4.90 5.70 -21.74
N LEU A 213 -4.02 6.22 -22.60
CA LEU A 213 -2.68 6.67 -22.21
C LEU A 213 -2.70 8.03 -21.51
N LEU A 214 -3.59 8.95 -21.91
CA LEU A 214 -3.85 10.18 -21.17
C LEU A 214 -4.33 9.88 -19.75
N SER A 215 -5.22 8.89 -19.61
CA SER A 215 -5.73 8.46 -18.30
C SER A 215 -4.62 7.82 -17.44
N ALA A 216 -3.74 7.01 -18.04
CA ALA A 216 -2.58 6.45 -17.34
C ALA A 216 -1.60 7.54 -16.88
N LEU A 217 -1.25 8.49 -17.75
CA LEU A 217 -0.36 9.61 -17.40
C LEU A 217 -0.98 10.49 -16.31
N GLY A 218 -2.27 10.79 -16.40
CA GLY A 218 -3.00 11.55 -15.39
C GLY A 218 -2.99 10.87 -14.02
N ARG A 219 -3.15 9.54 -13.97
CA ARG A 219 -2.99 8.78 -12.71
C ARG A 219 -1.59 8.96 -12.13
N MET A 220 -0.55 8.86 -12.95
CA MET A 220 0.84 9.03 -12.49
C MET A 220 1.10 10.46 -11.96
N TYR A 221 0.47 11.47 -12.56
CA TYR A 221 0.53 12.84 -12.05
C TYR A 221 -0.18 12.99 -10.70
N ASN A 222 -1.36 12.38 -10.51
CA ASN A 222 -2.02 12.36 -9.20
C ASN A 222 -1.10 11.75 -8.13
N ASN A 223 -0.50 10.60 -8.40
CA ASN A 223 0.37 9.89 -7.45
C ASN A 223 1.67 10.65 -7.14
N ASN A 224 2.04 11.64 -7.94
CA ASN A 224 3.22 12.49 -7.72
C ASN A 224 2.86 13.91 -7.25
N GLY A 225 1.65 14.12 -6.70
CA GLY A 225 1.22 15.42 -6.16
C GLY A 225 0.97 16.50 -7.23
N ARG A 226 0.86 16.12 -8.51
CA ARG A 226 0.68 17.04 -9.66
C ARG A 226 -0.78 17.11 -10.09
N ALA A 227 -1.68 17.33 -9.13
CA ALA A 227 -3.13 17.24 -9.34
C ALA A 227 -3.67 18.22 -10.40
N ALA A 228 -3.15 19.45 -10.46
CA ALA A 228 -3.58 20.43 -11.47
C ALA A 228 -3.26 19.97 -12.91
N GLU A 229 -2.08 19.40 -13.12
CA GLU A 229 -1.67 18.88 -14.43
C GLU A 229 -2.44 17.59 -14.77
N ALA A 230 -2.78 16.77 -13.77
CA ALA A 230 -3.64 15.62 -13.96
C ALA A 230 -5.03 16.03 -14.48
N ILE A 231 -5.64 17.06 -13.90
CA ILE A 231 -6.93 17.62 -14.36
C ILE A 231 -6.83 18.09 -15.82
N ASP A 232 -5.75 18.79 -16.19
CA ASP A 232 -5.54 19.22 -17.58
C ASP A 232 -5.45 18.04 -18.55
N LEU A 233 -4.85 16.92 -18.15
CA LEU A 233 -4.81 15.70 -18.95
C LEU A 233 -6.19 15.03 -19.04
N PHE A 234 -6.90 14.89 -17.91
CA PHE A 234 -8.22 14.27 -17.90
C PHE A 234 -9.23 15.06 -18.73
N ASN A 235 -9.14 16.40 -18.75
CA ASN A 235 -10.02 17.26 -19.55
C ASN A 235 -9.80 17.14 -21.07
N ARG A 236 -8.67 16.56 -21.51
CA ARG A 236 -8.42 16.25 -22.93
C ARG A 236 -9.14 14.99 -23.41
N ILE A 237 -9.67 14.19 -22.50
CA ILE A 237 -10.41 12.97 -22.83
C ILE A 237 -11.86 13.34 -23.13
N ASP A 238 -12.34 13.04 -24.33
CA ASP A 238 -13.72 13.29 -24.75
C ASP A 238 -14.72 12.50 -23.89
N GLU A 239 -15.92 13.05 -23.69
CA GLU A 239 -16.95 12.47 -22.81
C GLU A 239 -17.31 11.02 -23.15
N GLU A 240 -17.27 10.63 -24.43
CA GLU A 240 -17.56 9.26 -24.88
C GLU A 240 -16.53 8.21 -24.41
N HIS A 241 -15.36 8.66 -23.96
CA HIS A 241 -14.28 7.82 -23.46
C HIS A 241 -14.13 7.86 -21.93
N ARG A 242 -15.02 8.55 -21.22
CA ARG A 242 -14.96 8.69 -19.75
C ARG A 242 -15.73 7.56 -19.08
N ASP A 243 -15.00 6.62 -18.51
CA ASP A 243 -15.54 5.56 -17.66
C ASP A 243 -15.53 5.98 -16.17
N TRP A 244 -15.95 5.07 -15.28
CA TRP A 244 -15.95 5.31 -13.84
C TRP A 244 -14.56 5.72 -13.33
N SER A 245 -13.49 5.19 -13.92
CA SER A 245 -12.11 5.43 -13.51
C SER A 245 -11.68 6.86 -13.82
N TRP A 246 -12.18 7.43 -14.93
CA TRP A 246 -11.98 8.85 -15.25
C TRP A 246 -12.61 9.75 -14.18
N TYR A 247 -13.87 9.49 -13.80
CA TYR A 247 -14.58 10.29 -12.79
C TYR A 247 -13.91 10.20 -11.42
N TYR A 248 -13.50 8.99 -11.04
CA TYR A 248 -12.71 8.76 -9.83
C TYR A 248 -11.39 9.52 -9.86
N ARG A 249 -10.57 9.36 -10.91
CA ARG A 249 -9.22 9.97 -10.99
C ARG A 249 -9.28 11.50 -11.08
N CYS A 250 -10.23 12.05 -11.84
CA CYS A 250 -10.44 13.48 -11.93
C CYS A 250 -11.01 14.05 -10.61
N GLY A 251 -11.95 13.33 -9.99
CA GLY A 251 -12.49 13.66 -8.67
C GLY A 251 -11.42 13.64 -7.58
N TYR A 252 -10.53 12.64 -7.58
CA TYR A 252 -9.35 12.56 -6.73
C TYR A 252 -8.44 13.78 -6.90
N ALA A 253 -8.13 14.16 -8.14
CA ALA A 253 -7.28 15.32 -8.42
C ALA A 253 -7.90 16.63 -7.89
N HIS A 254 -9.21 16.80 -8.08
CA HIS A 254 -9.94 17.91 -7.47
C HIS A 254 -9.96 17.82 -5.93
N GLY A 255 -10.10 16.62 -5.37
CA GLY A 255 -10.01 16.35 -3.94
C GLY A 255 -8.66 16.79 -3.35
N MET A 256 -7.55 16.46 -4.00
CA MET A 256 -6.21 16.90 -3.59
C MET A 256 -6.07 18.43 -3.58
N LEU A 257 -6.60 19.12 -4.60
CA LEU A 257 -6.58 20.59 -4.64
C LEU A 257 -7.60 21.23 -3.67
N GLY A 258 -8.64 20.50 -3.31
CA GLY A 258 -9.63 20.84 -2.30
C GLY A 258 -9.25 20.41 -0.89
N TYR A 259 -8.13 19.70 -0.72
CA TYR A 259 -7.66 19.25 0.57
C TYR A 259 -7.48 20.46 1.47
N GLY A 260 -7.98 20.37 2.69
CA GLY A 260 -7.86 21.48 3.61
C GLY A 260 -8.94 22.55 3.49
N LYS A 261 -9.90 22.45 2.55
CA LYS A 261 -10.83 23.54 2.20
C LYS A 261 -12.30 23.27 2.60
N SER A 262 -13.01 24.36 2.88
CA SER A 262 -14.45 24.37 3.11
C SER A 262 -15.30 23.85 1.94
N TYR A 263 -16.54 23.48 2.26
CA TYR A 263 -17.54 22.95 1.32
C TYR A 263 -17.79 23.85 0.11
N GLU A 264 -17.75 25.17 0.28
CA GLU A 264 -18.02 26.14 -0.79
C GLU A 264 -16.86 26.28 -1.79
N SER A 265 -15.72 25.62 -1.54
CA SER A 265 -14.57 25.64 -2.44
C SER A 265 -14.90 25.02 -3.79
N GLU A 266 -14.46 25.67 -4.87
CA GLU A 266 -14.66 25.21 -6.24
C GLU A 266 -14.12 23.78 -6.45
N HIS A 267 -12.95 23.47 -5.89
CA HIS A 267 -12.35 22.15 -6.01
C HIS A 267 -13.10 21.08 -5.22
N VAL A 268 -13.60 21.42 -4.02
CA VAL A 268 -14.41 20.50 -3.20
C VAL A 268 -15.73 20.17 -3.91
N GLN A 269 -16.42 21.18 -4.44
CA GLN A 269 -17.67 20.97 -5.19
C GLN A 269 -17.47 20.11 -6.43
N LYS A 270 -16.41 20.36 -7.20
CA LYS A 270 -16.07 19.53 -8.37
C LYS A 270 -15.72 18.09 -7.97
N ALA A 271 -14.96 17.90 -6.90
CA ALA A 271 -14.63 16.57 -6.40
C ALA A 271 -15.92 15.80 -6.05
N LEU A 272 -16.82 16.38 -5.26
CA LEU A 272 -18.08 15.74 -4.89
C LEU A 272 -18.95 15.40 -6.12
N GLN A 273 -19.08 16.33 -7.08
CA GLN A 273 -19.84 16.08 -8.31
C GLN A 273 -19.28 14.92 -9.14
N LEU A 274 -17.96 14.88 -9.32
CA LEU A 274 -17.28 13.84 -10.08
C LEU A 274 -17.36 12.49 -9.36
N ILE A 275 -17.09 12.47 -8.06
CA ILE A 275 -17.14 11.25 -7.25
C ILE A 275 -18.56 10.69 -7.18
N GLU A 276 -19.61 11.51 -7.08
CA GLU A 276 -20.97 10.98 -7.09
C GLU A 276 -21.30 10.28 -8.42
N THR A 277 -20.80 10.82 -9.53
CA THR A 277 -20.93 10.18 -10.85
C THR A 277 -20.14 8.87 -10.91
N GLY A 278 -18.90 8.88 -10.40
CA GLY A 278 -18.07 7.68 -10.26
C GLY A 278 -18.76 6.57 -9.48
N ILE A 279 -19.33 6.89 -8.31
CA ILE A 279 -20.09 5.96 -7.46
C ILE A 279 -21.30 5.37 -8.19
N LYS A 280 -22.05 6.19 -8.94
CA LYS A 280 -23.21 5.70 -9.72
C LYS A 280 -22.76 4.68 -10.76
N MET A 281 -21.66 4.96 -11.46
CA MET A 281 -21.13 4.06 -12.50
C MET A 281 -20.52 2.77 -11.92
N THR A 282 -19.76 2.84 -10.82
CA THR A 282 -19.19 1.64 -10.19
C THR A 282 -20.27 0.72 -9.62
N LYS A 283 -21.35 1.28 -9.05
CA LYS A 283 -22.53 0.51 -8.63
C LYS A 283 -23.23 -0.20 -9.79
N GLU A 284 -23.44 0.51 -10.90
CA GLU A 284 -24.07 -0.08 -12.10
C GLU A 284 -23.21 -1.22 -12.69
N ALA A 285 -21.89 -1.08 -12.61
CA ALA A 285 -20.93 -2.07 -13.11
C ALA A 285 -20.61 -3.20 -12.10
N HIS A 286 -21.18 -3.19 -10.88
CA HIS A 286 -20.88 -4.14 -9.81
C HIS A 286 -19.38 -4.21 -9.43
N LEU A 287 -18.74 -3.04 -9.35
CA LEU A 287 -17.31 -2.89 -9.04
C LEU A 287 -17.12 -2.49 -7.58
N ASP A 288 -17.30 -3.43 -6.66
CA ASP A 288 -17.33 -3.16 -5.21
C ASP A 288 -15.99 -2.62 -4.66
N LYS A 289 -14.84 -3.12 -5.15
CA LYS A 289 -13.50 -2.61 -4.75
C LYS A 289 -13.35 -1.13 -5.16
N GLN A 290 -13.70 -0.81 -6.40
CA GLN A 290 -13.60 0.52 -6.98
C GLN A 290 -14.61 1.51 -6.40
N LEU A 291 -15.77 1.01 -5.95
CA LEU A 291 -16.74 1.77 -5.17
C LEU A 291 -16.10 2.27 -3.87
N GLY A 292 -15.34 1.42 -3.18
CA GLY A 292 -14.54 1.78 -2.00
C GLY A 292 -13.62 2.97 -2.29
N TRP A 293 -12.80 2.87 -3.35
CA TRP A 293 -11.88 3.95 -3.76
C TRP A 293 -12.58 5.30 -3.95
N CYS A 294 -13.78 5.31 -4.55
CA CYS A 294 -14.53 6.56 -4.73
C CYS A 294 -14.96 7.16 -3.38
N CYS A 295 -15.37 6.34 -2.43
CA CYS A 295 -15.76 6.80 -1.10
C CYS A 295 -14.57 7.31 -0.27
N GLU A 296 -13.40 6.69 -0.41
CA GLU A 296 -12.16 7.08 0.27
C GLU A 296 -11.75 8.52 -0.08
N VAL A 297 -11.97 8.98 -1.31
CA VAL A 297 -11.71 10.39 -1.68
C VAL A 297 -12.52 11.36 -0.81
N VAL A 298 -13.78 11.05 -0.52
CA VAL A 298 -14.60 11.94 0.31
C VAL A 298 -14.20 11.83 1.77
N LYS A 299 -13.92 10.61 2.24
CA LYS A 299 -13.58 10.35 3.63
C LYS A 299 -12.23 10.95 4.02
N TYR A 300 -11.22 10.80 3.17
CA TYR A 300 -9.84 11.16 3.50
C TYR A 300 -9.40 12.47 2.86
N HIS A 301 -9.77 12.74 1.60
CA HIS A 301 -9.30 13.96 0.91
C HIS A 301 -10.20 15.17 1.19
N LEU A 302 -11.47 14.92 1.50
CA LEU A 302 -12.47 15.94 1.84
C LEU A 302 -12.93 15.83 3.30
N PHE A 303 -12.07 15.32 4.18
CA PHE A 303 -12.40 14.96 5.56
C PHE A 303 -12.94 16.14 6.41
N LYS A 304 -12.64 17.39 6.02
CA LYS A 304 -13.17 18.62 6.65
C LYS A 304 -14.67 18.85 6.37
N ILE A 305 -15.20 18.23 5.31
CA ILE A 305 -16.58 18.40 4.90
C ILE A 305 -17.47 17.45 5.69
N LYS A 306 -18.33 18.03 6.53
CA LYS A 306 -19.24 17.24 7.37
C LYS A 306 -20.42 16.69 6.54
N PRO A 307 -20.93 15.48 6.82
CA PRO A 307 -22.07 14.89 6.12
C PRO A 307 -23.30 15.79 6.01
N LYS A 308 -23.59 16.59 7.05
CA LYS A 308 -24.69 17.56 7.04
C LYS A 308 -24.60 18.60 5.93
N GLN A 309 -23.40 18.90 5.44
CA GLN A 309 -23.15 19.90 4.40
C GLN A 309 -23.41 19.35 3.00
N TYR A 310 -23.13 18.07 2.74
CA TYR A 310 -23.23 17.52 1.39
C TYR A 310 -24.38 16.51 1.18
N LYS A 311 -25.01 16.00 2.25
CA LYS A 311 -26.02 14.92 2.15
C LYS A 311 -27.26 15.26 1.31
N GLU A 312 -27.65 16.55 1.25
CA GLU A 312 -28.83 16.97 0.48
C GLU A 312 -28.50 17.06 -1.02
N ASP A 313 -27.31 17.58 -1.35
CA ASP A 313 -26.87 17.80 -2.73
C ASP A 313 -26.26 16.53 -3.37
N TYR A 314 -25.62 15.69 -2.56
CA TYR A 314 -24.94 14.45 -2.97
C TYR A 314 -25.42 13.23 -2.16
N PRO A 315 -26.73 12.90 -2.22
CA PRO A 315 -27.32 11.84 -1.41
C PRO A 315 -26.76 10.46 -1.73
N VAL A 316 -26.29 10.22 -2.97
CA VAL A 316 -25.72 8.92 -3.32
C VAL A 316 -24.37 8.72 -2.64
N ILE A 317 -23.54 9.76 -2.54
CA ILE A 317 -22.28 9.71 -1.78
C ILE A 317 -22.60 9.36 -0.32
N PHE A 318 -23.48 10.15 0.32
CA PHE A 318 -23.82 10.00 1.72
C PHE A 318 -24.31 8.59 2.05
N GLU A 319 -25.31 8.08 1.32
CA GLU A 319 -25.85 6.74 1.55
C GLU A 319 -24.82 5.64 1.27
N THR A 320 -23.91 5.83 0.31
CA THR A 320 -22.89 4.82 0.00
C THR A 320 -21.84 4.73 1.10
N ILE A 321 -21.32 5.88 1.55
CA ILE A 321 -20.34 5.93 2.64
C ILE A 321 -20.95 5.34 3.91
N LYS A 322 -22.17 5.75 4.24
CA LYS A 322 -22.92 5.21 5.38
C LYS A 322 -23.01 3.68 5.32
N ASN A 323 -23.40 3.11 4.18
CA ASN A 323 -23.55 1.66 4.07
C ASN A 323 -22.22 0.87 4.07
N LEU A 324 -21.14 1.47 3.56
CA LEU A 324 -19.82 0.81 3.48
C LEU A 324 -19.01 0.92 4.76
N PHE A 325 -19.14 2.04 5.48
CA PHE A 325 -18.31 2.36 6.64
C PHE A 325 -19.07 2.33 7.98
N ASP A 326 -20.40 2.17 8.01
CA ASP A 326 -21.12 1.88 9.26
C ASP A 326 -20.87 0.41 9.67
N ASN A 327 -20.40 0.19 10.90
CA ASN A 327 -19.91 -1.06 11.52
C ASN A 327 -20.85 -2.28 11.53
N LYS A 328 -22.00 -2.24 10.87
CA LYS A 328 -22.86 -3.43 10.71
C LYS A 328 -22.45 -4.34 9.54
N ASN A 329 -21.61 -3.90 8.61
CA ASN A 329 -21.31 -4.66 7.38
C ASN A 329 -19.86 -4.56 6.85
N SER A 330 -18.88 -4.04 7.61
CA SER A 330 -17.54 -3.86 7.04
C SER A 330 -16.87 -5.21 6.71
N LYS A 331 -16.68 -5.48 5.42
CA LYS A 331 -15.63 -6.38 4.96
C LYS A 331 -14.38 -5.53 4.77
N LYS A 332 -13.38 -5.71 5.64
CA LYS A 332 -12.02 -5.19 5.46
C LYS A 332 -11.55 -5.59 4.03
N THR A 333 -11.35 -4.61 3.16
CA THR A 333 -10.56 -4.79 1.92
C THR A 333 -9.10 -4.64 2.30
N THR A 334 -8.39 -5.76 2.35
CA THR A 334 -6.93 -5.81 2.43
C THR A 334 -6.30 -5.37 1.11
N GLU A 335 -5.09 -4.79 1.22
CA GLU A 335 -4.19 -4.27 0.17
C GLU A 335 -4.33 -2.77 -0.15
N ASP A 336 -3.65 -1.96 0.66
CA ASP A 336 -2.43 -1.27 0.22
C ASP A 336 -1.69 -0.72 1.46
N ASN A 337 -0.46 -1.23 1.69
CA ASN A 337 0.48 -0.66 2.66
C ASN A 337 1.20 0.50 1.97
N HIS A 338 1.24 1.65 2.65
CA HIS A 338 1.90 2.94 2.34
C HIS A 338 0.96 4.09 1.98
N ILE A 339 0.24 4.59 2.98
CA ILE A 339 0.02 6.03 3.15
C ILE A 339 0.20 6.29 4.66
N GLU A 340 1.29 6.98 5.01
CA GLU A 340 1.49 7.55 6.35
C GLU A 340 0.28 8.42 6.71
N ASP A 341 -0.19 8.30 7.96
CA ASP A 341 -1.30 9.08 8.50
C ASP A 341 -1.13 10.57 8.20
N ALA A 342 -1.91 11.06 7.26
CA ALA A 342 -2.01 12.47 6.90
C ALA A 342 -3.38 12.99 7.34
N ASN A 343 -3.58 13.00 8.65
CA ASN A 343 -4.64 13.76 9.32
C ASN A 343 -4.15 15.20 9.47
N GLU A 344 -4.63 16.15 8.64
CA GLU A 344 -4.37 17.57 8.91
C GLU A 344 -5.60 18.48 8.70
N TYR A 345 -6.36 18.54 9.79
CA TYR A 345 -7.63 19.21 10.14
C TYR A 345 -7.82 20.68 9.75
N GLU A 346 -9.09 21.10 9.59
CA GLU A 346 -9.49 22.52 9.50
C GLU A 346 -9.70 22.89 10.95
N GLU A 347 -8.95 23.90 11.40
CA GLU A 347 -8.99 24.58 12.70
C GLU A 347 -10.39 24.55 13.35
N ASP A 348 -10.67 23.49 14.11
CA ASP A 348 -11.25 23.66 15.43
C ASP A 348 -10.09 24.22 16.26
N ASN A 349 -10.13 25.53 16.56
CA ASN A 349 -9.02 26.27 17.18
C ASN A 349 -8.90 25.91 18.67
N TYR A 350 -8.59 24.65 18.96
CA TYR A 350 -8.32 24.15 20.30
C TYR A 350 -6.92 24.58 20.76
N PRO A 351 -6.72 24.89 22.05
CA PRO A 351 -5.40 25.16 22.59
C PRO A 351 -4.49 23.95 22.40
N THR A 352 -3.28 24.17 21.86
CA THR A 352 -2.25 23.14 21.64
C THR A 352 -1.45 22.83 22.90
N TYR A 353 -1.36 23.79 23.82
CA TYR A 353 -0.60 23.70 25.08
C TYR A 353 0.90 23.37 24.92
N ASP A 354 1.49 23.68 23.76
CA ASP A 354 2.89 23.44 23.37
C ASP A 354 3.94 24.19 24.22
N VAL A 355 3.51 25.18 25.01
CA VAL A 355 4.35 25.98 25.90
C VAL A 355 4.27 25.54 27.37
N VAL A 356 3.59 24.43 27.67
CA VAL A 356 3.42 23.94 29.05
C VAL A 356 4.58 23.04 29.46
N HIS A 357 5.33 23.46 30.47
CA HIS A 357 6.40 22.64 31.05
C HIS A 357 5.88 21.75 32.19
N TRP A 358 5.45 20.53 31.86
CA TRP A 358 5.06 19.49 32.82
C TRP A 358 5.78 18.17 32.55
N VAL A 359 6.18 17.45 33.61
CA VAL A 359 6.87 16.16 33.52
C VAL A 359 6.02 15.11 34.20
N PHE A 360 5.63 14.07 33.46
CA PHE A 360 4.91 12.94 34.02
C PHE A 360 5.83 12.11 34.92
N ASN A 361 5.27 11.63 36.02
CA ASN A 361 5.98 10.80 36.97
C ASN A 361 5.01 9.84 37.66
N LYS A 362 5.54 8.94 38.49
CA LYS A 362 4.75 7.86 39.13
C LYS A 362 3.95 8.31 40.36
N GLN A 363 3.92 9.60 40.69
CA GLN A 363 3.21 10.12 41.86
C GLN A 363 1.75 10.40 41.50
N THR A 364 0.81 9.70 42.13
CA THR A 364 -0.60 10.11 42.07
C THR A 364 -0.83 11.31 42.99
N TYR A 365 -1.42 12.38 42.48
CA TYR A 365 -1.67 13.61 43.23
C TYR A 365 -3.10 13.72 43.74
N ARG A 366 -3.26 14.35 44.91
CA ARG A 366 -4.51 15.03 45.27
C ARG A 366 -4.56 16.42 44.65
N ARG A 367 -5.76 16.96 44.45
CA ARG A 367 -5.93 18.27 43.77
C ARG A 367 -5.09 19.39 44.41
N GLU A 368 -5.11 19.53 45.73
CA GLU A 368 -4.35 20.58 46.44
C GLU A 368 -2.83 20.43 46.29
N GLU A 369 -2.34 19.19 46.24
CA GLU A 369 -0.91 18.88 46.09
C GLU A 369 -0.45 19.15 44.67
N PHE A 370 -1.24 18.70 43.68
CA PHE A 370 -0.99 18.97 42.27
C PHE A 370 -0.96 20.47 41.99
N SER A 371 -2.00 21.19 42.45
CA SER A 371 -2.10 22.64 42.23
C SER A 371 -0.89 23.39 42.78
N LYS A 372 -0.36 22.98 43.94
CA LYS A 372 0.83 23.60 44.50
C LYS A 372 2.05 23.39 43.59
N GLU A 373 2.26 22.16 43.13
CA GLU A 373 3.41 21.81 42.28
C GLU A 373 3.30 22.42 40.88
N TYR A 374 2.11 22.36 40.28
CA TYR A 374 1.78 23.02 39.01
C TYR A 374 2.10 24.51 39.08
N ASN A 375 1.60 25.21 40.10
CA ASN A 375 1.87 26.64 40.28
C ASN A 375 3.35 26.96 40.56
N GLU A 376 4.10 26.05 41.22
CA GLU A 376 5.55 26.21 41.40
C GLU A 376 6.34 26.00 40.09
N ASN A 377 5.87 25.13 39.20
CA ASN A 377 6.47 24.88 37.89
C ASN A 377 6.14 26.00 36.89
N VAL A 378 4.87 26.41 36.79
CA VAL A 378 4.41 27.47 35.87
C VAL A 378 5.01 28.84 36.21
N LYS A 379 5.22 29.17 37.50
CA LYS A 379 5.90 30.42 37.95
C LYS A 379 7.30 30.65 37.35
N LYS A 380 7.96 29.61 36.84
CA LYS A 380 9.29 29.73 36.22
C LYS A 380 9.22 30.26 34.78
N TYR A 381 8.03 30.29 34.18
CA TYR A 381 7.85 30.44 32.74
C TYR A 381 6.79 31.49 32.31
N VAL A 382 6.15 32.19 33.26
CA VAL A 382 5.13 33.22 32.98
C VAL A 382 5.55 34.54 33.64
N ASP A 383 5.52 35.66 32.89
CA ASP A 383 5.69 37.02 33.45
C ASP A 383 4.45 37.41 34.28
N ASP A 384 4.64 38.20 35.34
CA ASP A 384 3.64 38.51 36.41
C ASP A 384 2.26 39.07 35.95
N ASP A 385 2.04 39.33 34.66
CA ASP A 385 0.86 40.03 34.11
C ASP A 385 -0.06 39.17 33.20
N GLU A 386 0.23 37.89 32.93
CA GLU A 386 -0.67 37.00 32.15
C GLU A 386 -1.49 36.09 33.09
N ALA A 387 -2.82 36.29 33.08
CA ALA A 387 -3.75 35.39 33.76
C ALA A 387 -3.93 34.11 32.93
N ASP A 388 -3.88 32.96 33.60
CA ASP A 388 -4.02 31.57 33.07
C ASP A 388 -5.43 31.25 32.50
N ASP A 389 -6.18 32.27 32.07
CA ASP A 389 -7.63 32.22 31.83
C ASP A 389 -8.01 32.26 30.34
N ASP A 390 -7.04 32.45 29.43
CA ASP A 390 -7.26 32.57 27.97
C ASP A 390 -7.03 31.25 27.19
N ASP A 391 -6.48 30.20 27.82
CA ASP A 391 -6.17 28.89 27.20
C ASP A 391 -7.13 27.79 27.67
N ARG A 392 -8.44 27.98 27.51
CA ARG A 392 -9.45 26.97 27.93
C ARG A 392 -9.78 26.03 26.78
N LEU A 393 -9.94 24.75 27.09
CA LEU A 393 -10.55 23.78 26.19
C LEU A 393 -12.07 23.83 26.40
N GLU A 394 -12.79 24.52 25.52
CA GLU A 394 -14.24 24.81 25.65
C GLU A 394 -15.14 23.61 25.31
N GLU A 395 -14.88 22.47 25.95
CA GLU A 395 -15.64 21.24 25.81
C GLU A 395 -16.06 20.67 27.18
N PRO A 396 -17.33 20.25 27.37
CA PRO A 396 -17.80 19.71 28.64
C PRO A 396 -17.29 18.29 28.92
N GLU A 397 -16.97 17.55 27.87
CA GLU A 397 -16.39 16.21 27.90
C GLU A 397 -15.51 16.01 26.66
N ILE A 398 -14.45 15.21 26.80
CA ILE A 398 -13.50 14.88 25.75
C ILE A 398 -13.08 13.42 25.85
N LEU A 399 -12.60 12.87 24.74
CA LEU A 399 -11.80 11.67 24.73
C LEU A 399 -10.33 12.06 24.56
N VAL A 400 -9.44 11.35 25.23
CA VAL A 400 -7.99 11.50 25.05
C VAL A 400 -7.36 10.15 24.71
N THR A 401 -6.40 10.15 23.80
CA THR A 401 -5.61 8.98 23.39
C THR A 401 -4.15 9.21 23.80
N TYR A 402 -3.51 8.17 24.31
CA TYR A 402 -2.10 8.22 24.67
C TYR A 402 -1.46 6.84 24.67
N GLU A 403 -0.17 6.78 24.38
CA GLU A 403 0.61 5.55 24.42
C GLU A 403 1.20 5.29 25.81
N ALA A 404 1.16 4.03 26.23
CA ALA A 404 1.80 3.60 27.46
C ALA A 404 2.13 2.11 27.44
N TRP A 405 3.03 1.72 28.34
CA TRP A 405 3.35 0.34 28.65
C TRP A 405 2.59 -0.13 29.89
N ILE A 406 1.87 -1.25 29.77
CA ILE A 406 1.11 -1.87 30.87
C ILE A 406 1.51 -3.35 31.07
N GLU A 407 1.54 -3.80 32.32
CA GLU A 407 1.74 -5.20 32.70
C GLU A 407 0.43 -6.00 32.65
N SER A 408 -0.72 -5.31 32.79
CA SER A 408 -2.06 -5.88 32.86
C SER A 408 -3.15 -4.85 32.58
N GLU A 409 -4.28 -5.30 32.02
CA GLU A 409 -5.53 -4.51 31.92
C GLU A 409 -6.04 -4.02 33.27
N ASP A 410 -5.63 -4.62 34.39
CA ASP A 410 -5.95 -4.15 35.76
C ASP A 410 -5.39 -2.74 36.05
N GLN A 411 -4.47 -2.22 35.24
CA GLN A 411 -3.96 -0.86 35.33
C GLN A 411 -4.88 0.18 34.66
N LEU A 412 -5.88 -0.25 33.89
CA LEU A 412 -6.86 0.64 33.26
C LEU A 412 -7.88 1.12 34.29
N PHE A 413 -8.19 2.42 34.27
CA PHE A 413 -9.27 2.99 35.04
C PHE A 413 -10.64 2.70 34.38
N ASP A 414 -11.74 2.85 35.14
CA ASP A 414 -13.10 2.57 34.63
C ASP A 414 -13.45 3.38 33.36
N ASN A 415 -12.85 4.57 33.23
CA ASN A 415 -12.99 5.48 32.10
C ASN A 415 -11.93 5.27 30.99
N GLU A 416 -11.20 4.16 30.98
CA GLU A 416 -10.16 3.85 29.98
C GLU A 416 -10.44 2.56 29.21
N ARG A 417 -10.05 2.50 27.94
CA ARG A 417 -10.04 1.28 27.11
C ARG A 417 -8.79 1.25 26.25
N VAL A 418 -8.28 0.06 25.99
CA VAL A 418 -7.25 -0.16 24.97
C VAL A 418 -7.92 -0.12 23.60
N THR A 419 -7.27 0.51 22.61
CA THR A 419 -7.79 0.66 21.24
C THR A 419 -7.41 -0.52 20.32
N ASP A 420 -6.42 -1.33 20.69
CA ASP A 420 -5.91 -2.50 19.96
C ASP A 420 -6.87 -3.71 19.94
N GLU A 421 -6.83 -4.51 18.85
CA GLU A 421 -7.85 -5.54 18.55
C GLU A 421 -7.77 -6.84 19.41
N GLU A 422 -6.67 -7.16 20.12
CA GLU A 422 -6.61 -8.19 21.19
C GLU A 422 -5.24 -8.16 21.88
N LEU A 423 -5.14 -8.18 23.23
CA LEU A 423 -3.84 -8.26 23.93
C LEU A 423 -3.35 -9.70 24.05
N LEU A 424 -2.50 -10.14 23.11
CA LEU A 424 -1.92 -11.49 23.13
C LEU A 424 -0.65 -11.52 23.98
N GLU A 425 -0.43 -12.61 24.73
CA GLU A 425 0.77 -12.77 25.57
C GLU A 425 2.09 -12.82 24.77
N GLU A 426 2.03 -13.16 23.48
CA GLU A 426 3.20 -13.18 22.61
C GLU A 426 3.68 -11.79 22.16
N ASP A 427 2.83 -10.76 22.33
CA ASP A 427 3.13 -9.37 21.96
C ASP A 427 3.85 -8.59 23.07
N LYS A 428 4.12 -9.22 24.23
CA LYS A 428 4.82 -8.55 25.32
C LYS A 428 6.31 -8.36 25.02
N GLU A 429 6.79 -7.13 25.17
CA GLU A 429 8.22 -6.83 25.26
C GLU A 429 8.58 -6.57 26.73
N ASP A 430 9.63 -7.24 27.22
CA ASP A 430 10.07 -7.16 28.62
C ASP A 430 8.97 -7.37 29.69
N GLY A 431 7.91 -8.11 29.33
CA GLY A 431 6.79 -8.44 30.21
C GLY A 431 5.65 -7.41 30.24
N MET A 432 5.69 -6.40 29.37
CA MET A 432 4.68 -5.36 29.22
C MET A 432 4.14 -5.32 27.79
N TRP A 433 2.91 -4.84 27.62
CA TRP A 433 2.38 -4.47 26.32
C TRP A 433 2.56 -2.97 26.09
N GLN A 434 3.07 -2.58 24.94
CA GLN A 434 2.91 -1.21 24.44
C GLN A 434 1.51 -1.11 23.86
N VAL A 435 0.69 -0.22 24.39
CA VAL A 435 -0.71 -0.06 24.01
C VAL A 435 -1.05 1.41 23.81
N GLU A 436 -2.02 1.65 22.95
CA GLU A 436 -2.71 2.92 22.90
C GLU A 436 -3.98 2.84 23.77
N ILE A 437 -4.17 3.84 24.64
CA ILE A 437 -5.24 3.89 25.62
C ILE A 437 -6.09 5.12 25.36
N MET A 438 -7.39 4.89 25.17
CA MET A 438 -8.40 5.93 25.12
C MET A 438 -9.04 6.14 26.50
N ALA A 439 -9.16 7.39 26.94
CA ALA A 439 -9.81 7.75 28.20
C ALA A 439 -10.91 8.80 28.00
N HIS A 440 -12.06 8.61 28.66
CA HIS A 440 -13.15 9.60 28.71
C HIS A 440 -12.96 10.54 29.90
N LEU A 441 -12.89 11.83 29.62
CA LEU A 441 -12.73 12.89 30.62
C LEU A 441 -13.92 13.84 30.59
N VAL A 442 -14.40 14.23 31.77
CA VAL A 442 -15.50 15.20 31.94
C VAL A 442 -14.99 16.39 32.73
N ALA A 443 -15.28 17.61 32.29
CA ALA A 443 -14.88 18.83 32.97
C ALA A 443 -15.57 18.94 34.34
N ASP A 444 -14.84 19.30 35.39
CA ASP A 444 -15.35 19.42 36.77
C ASP A 444 -16.47 20.47 36.87
N ASN A 445 -16.40 21.50 36.02
CA ASN A 445 -17.41 22.55 35.91
C ASN A 445 -18.55 22.22 34.90
N GLY A 446 -18.43 21.10 34.18
CA GLY A 446 -19.36 20.62 33.16
C GLY A 446 -19.45 21.49 31.90
N ARG A 447 -18.44 22.29 31.59
CA ARG A 447 -18.42 23.24 30.46
C ARG A 447 -17.09 23.30 29.69
N TYR A 448 -15.98 23.39 30.40
CA TYR A 448 -14.64 23.54 29.81
C TYR A 448 -13.57 23.02 30.76
N PHE A 449 -12.44 22.58 30.21
CA PHE A 449 -11.26 22.23 31.01
C PHE A 449 -10.35 23.45 31.16
N THR A 450 -9.90 23.68 32.39
CA THR A 450 -8.69 24.50 32.56
C THR A 450 -7.46 23.66 32.27
N ARG A 451 -6.38 24.31 31.84
CA ARG A 451 -5.09 23.66 31.61
C ARG A 451 -4.59 22.86 32.82
N GLU A 452 -4.67 23.46 34.02
CA GLU A 452 -4.33 22.78 35.28
C GLU A 452 -5.19 21.54 35.51
N GLU A 453 -6.50 21.62 35.26
CA GLU A 453 -7.41 20.49 35.44
C GLU A 453 -7.12 19.35 34.46
N LEU A 454 -6.92 19.67 33.19
CA LEU A 454 -6.61 18.68 32.16
C LEU A 454 -5.33 17.92 32.53
N LEU A 455 -4.25 18.63 32.85
CA LEU A 455 -2.97 18.03 33.25
C LEU A 455 -3.09 17.21 34.54
N PHE A 456 -3.89 17.66 35.50
CA PHE A 456 -4.15 16.89 36.71
C PHE A 456 -4.78 15.53 36.41
N LYS A 457 -5.79 15.52 35.52
CA LYS A 457 -6.47 14.29 35.11
C LYS A 457 -5.52 13.39 34.33
N LEU A 458 -4.84 13.92 33.31
CA LEU A 458 -3.86 13.18 32.49
C LEU A 458 -2.75 12.57 33.35
N HIS A 459 -2.16 13.35 34.26
CA HIS A 459 -1.08 12.86 35.11
C HIS A 459 -1.53 11.68 35.98
N ASN A 460 -2.71 11.77 36.58
CA ASN A 460 -3.21 10.68 37.41
C ASN A 460 -3.61 9.44 36.59
N LEU A 461 -4.06 9.59 35.34
CA LEU A 461 -4.28 8.46 34.43
C LEU A 461 -2.97 7.73 34.11
N MET A 462 -1.88 8.48 33.91
CA MET A 462 -0.60 7.91 33.48
C MET A 462 0.30 7.47 34.64
N ALA A 463 0.05 7.91 35.88
CA ALA A 463 0.94 7.68 37.03
C ALA A 463 1.18 6.19 37.37
N ASN A 464 0.23 5.31 37.03
CA ASN A 464 0.36 3.86 37.24
C ASN A 464 0.82 3.09 35.99
N LYS A 465 1.21 3.77 34.92
CA LYS A 465 1.62 3.19 33.63
C LYS A 465 3.08 3.54 33.33
N GLU A 466 3.76 2.76 32.51
CA GLU A 466 5.15 3.02 32.12
C GLU A 466 5.19 3.82 30.82
N LEU A 467 5.88 4.96 30.84
CA LEU A 467 5.89 5.90 29.70
C LEU A 467 7.31 6.04 29.09
N GLY A 468 8.32 5.43 29.71
CA GLY A 468 9.73 5.61 29.35
C GLY A 468 10.46 6.62 30.23
N ASP A 469 11.74 6.87 29.92
CA ASP A 469 12.59 7.78 30.69
C ASP A 469 12.28 9.24 30.34
N HIS A 470 11.80 10.01 31.34
CA HIS A 470 11.66 11.47 31.30
C HIS A 470 10.59 12.00 30.33
N VAL A 471 9.34 11.60 30.55
CA VAL A 471 8.24 12.00 29.67
C VAL A 471 7.74 13.41 29.96
N PHE A 472 7.95 14.31 29.01
CA PHE A 472 7.49 15.70 29.03
C PHE A 472 6.15 15.80 28.31
N PHE A 473 5.22 16.57 28.87
CA PHE A 473 4.02 16.96 28.14
C PHE A 473 4.40 18.00 27.08
N GLU A 474 4.13 17.71 25.81
CA GLU A 474 4.44 18.59 24.67
C GLU A 474 3.20 19.20 24.03
N GLY A 475 2.01 18.81 24.47
CA GLY A 475 0.76 19.42 24.03
C GLY A 475 -0.34 18.40 23.81
N ILE A 476 -1.39 18.84 23.13
CA ILE A 476 -2.47 18.00 22.63
C ILE A 476 -2.69 18.24 21.15
N GLU A 477 -3.06 17.17 20.44
CA GLU A 477 -3.43 17.21 19.03
C GLU A 477 -4.87 16.72 18.88
N TYR A 478 -5.68 17.46 18.14
CA TYR A 478 -7.08 17.08 17.91
C TYR A 478 -7.18 16.00 16.81
N GLU A 479 -7.85 14.89 17.12
CA GLU A 479 -7.96 13.70 16.26
C GLU A 479 -9.37 13.46 15.69
N GLY A 480 -10.30 14.40 15.89
CA GLY A 480 -11.66 14.28 15.37
C GLY A 480 -12.69 14.03 16.45
N HIS A 481 -13.76 13.28 16.15
CA HIS A 481 -14.85 12.99 17.08
C HIS A 481 -15.16 11.49 17.07
N GLU A 482 -15.47 10.94 18.25
CA GLU A 482 -15.86 9.55 18.41
C GLU A 482 -17.25 9.43 19.05
N CYS A 483 -18.04 8.48 18.57
CA CYS A 483 -19.45 8.31 19.01
C CYS A 483 -19.61 7.22 20.07
N GLU A 484 -18.75 6.20 20.06
CA GLU A 484 -18.82 5.05 20.98
C GLU A 484 -17.58 4.94 21.88
N GLY A 485 -16.41 5.42 21.43
CA GLY A 485 -15.18 5.42 22.21
C GLY A 485 -14.87 4.05 22.85
N TYR A 486 -14.99 2.97 22.09
CA TYR A 486 -14.81 1.59 22.58
C TYR A 486 -15.75 1.21 23.75
N GLY A 487 -16.96 1.77 23.76
CA GLY A 487 -17.96 1.57 24.81
C GLY A 487 -17.75 2.44 26.05
N LEU A 488 -16.87 3.44 25.99
CA LEU A 488 -16.75 4.50 27.01
C LEU A 488 -17.92 5.47 26.94
N ILE A 489 -18.44 5.72 25.74
CA ILE A 489 -19.50 6.70 25.48
C ILE A 489 -20.58 6.08 24.59
N ASP A 490 -21.74 6.73 24.55
CA ASP A 490 -22.84 6.42 23.63
C ASP A 490 -23.48 7.76 23.25
N ASN A 491 -22.81 8.50 22.37
CA ASN A 491 -23.17 9.85 21.98
C ASN A 491 -23.27 9.95 20.46
N GLU A 492 -24.50 10.00 19.93
CA GLU A 492 -24.78 10.08 18.49
C GLU A 492 -24.17 11.33 17.82
N ASP A 493 -23.91 12.41 18.57
CA ASP A 493 -23.33 13.65 18.07
C ASP A 493 -21.77 13.61 18.03
N GLY A 494 -21.16 12.62 18.69
CA GLY A 494 -19.71 12.46 18.81
C GLY A 494 -19.08 13.42 19.82
N ILE A 495 -18.02 12.97 20.51
CA ILE A 495 -17.22 13.76 21.46
C ILE A 495 -15.83 13.97 20.87
N PRO A 496 -15.23 15.16 20.99
CA PRO A 496 -13.90 15.43 20.44
C PRO A 496 -12.82 14.56 21.08
N VAL A 497 -11.91 14.05 20.24
CA VAL A 497 -10.78 13.20 20.61
C VAL A 497 -9.48 14.00 20.51
N PHE A 498 -8.59 13.85 21.50
CA PHE A 498 -7.29 14.49 21.52
C PHE A 498 -6.16 13.50 21.83
N TYR A 499 -5.16 13.44 20.98
CA TYR A 499 -3.90 12.76 21.25
C TYR A 499 -3.04 13.57 22.21
N ILE A 500 -2.45 12.91 23.20
CA ILE A 500 -1.57 13.53 24.17
C ILE A 500 -0.12 13.37 23.71
N VAL A 501 0.47 14.48 23.25
CA VAL A 501 1.85 14.49 22.75
C VAL A 501 2.82 14.49 23.93
N CYS A 502 3.68 13.47 23.95
CA CYS A 502 4.66 13.23 24.99
C CYS A 502 6.06 13.15 24.37
N GLY A 503 7.01 13.94 24.87
CA GLY A 503 8.41 13.93 24.46
C GLY A 503 9.30 13.15 25.42
N SER A 504 10.38 12.54 24.91
CA SER A 504 11.40 11.80 25.70
C SER A 504 12.71 12.56 25.85
#